data_AF-A0A7X7WRC3-F1
#
_entry.id   AF-A0A7X7WRC3-F1
#
_cell.length_a   1.000
_cell.length_b   1.000
_cell.length_c   1.000
_cell.angle_alpha   90.00
_cell.angle_beta   90.00
_cell.angle_gamma   90.00
#
_symmetry.space_group_name_H-M   'P 1'
#
loop_
_entity.id
_entity.type
_entity.pdbx_description
1 polymer ?
#
loop_
_entity_poly.entity_id
_entity_poly.type
_entity_poly.pdbx_seq_one_letter_code
_entity_poly.pdbx_strand_id
1 'polypeptide(L)'
;MNGIAQNVIASCIVIGMLLCLSACGLSTAQGDFDKGMAFFNQGNYDAAIPHLQKAIEQDSGFVDAYLYLGRSYLNTRQWAKSLAPLRTAYRLSPDRTKGMIQDLIMDAILGAASQGIKLDTEK
;
A
#
# COMPACT_ATOMS: atom_id res chain seq x y z
N MET A 1 28.78 41.56 21.76
CA MET A 1 27.66 40.60 21.96
C MET A 1 27.18 39.94 20.65
N ASN A 2 27.88 40.10 19.51
CA ASN A 2 27.42 39.60 18.21
C ASN A 2 27.97 38.21 17.80
N GLY A 3 28.99 37.68 18.49
CA GLY A 3 29.61 36.40 18.11
C GLY A 3 28.80 35.15 18.50
N ILE A 4 27.98 35.23 19.55
CA ILE A 4 27.20 34.09 20.05
C ILE A 4 26.00 33.82 19.12
N ALA A 5 25.33 34.88 18.65
CA ALA A 5 24.18 34.76 17.75
C ALA A 5 24.56 34.17 16.37
N GLN A 6 25.73 34.54 15.83
CA GLN A 6 26.19 34.08 14.51
C GLN A 6 26.57 32.58 14.52
N ASN A 7 27.16 32.09 15.63
CA ASN A 7 27.51 30.68 15.80
C ASN A 7 26.30 29.76 16.03
N VAL A 8 25.24 30.27 16.68
CA VAL A 8 23.99 29.52 16.87
C VAL A 8 23.26 29.34 15.54
N ILE A 9 23.20 30.39 14.71
CA ILE A 9 22.55 30.32 13.39
C ILE A 9 23.31 29.37 12.45
N ALA A 10 24.64 29.41 12.44
CA ALA A 10 25.46 28.48 11.65
C ALA A 10 25.27 27.01 12.09
N SER A 11 25.14 26.76 13.39
CA SER A 11 24.91 25.41 13.94
C SER A 11 23.53 24.86 13.55
N CYS A 12 22.48 25.69 13.52
CA CYS A 12 21.15 25.28 13.10
C CYS A 12 21.08 24.90 11.60
N ILE A 13 21.85 25.59 10.75
CA ILE A 13 21.90 25.29 9.30
C ILE A 13 22.60 23.94 9.06
N VAL A 14 23.67 23.66 9.80
CA VAL A 14 24.40 22.38 9.71
C VAL A 14 23.53 21.21 10.19
N ILE A 15 22.76 21.38 11.27
CA ILE A 15 21.82 20.37 11.76
C ILE A 15 20.65 20.16 10.78
N GLY A 16 20.13 21.25 10.17
CA GLY A 16 19.10 21.17 9.14
C GLY A 16 19.56 20.47 7.85
N MET A 17 20.83 20.64 7.46
CA MET A 17 21.43 19.90 6.33
C MET A 17 21.73 18.44 6.68
N LEU A 18 22.11 18.13 7.92
CA LEU A 18 22.31 16.74 8.39
C LEU A 18 21.00 15.93 8.39
N LEU A 19 19.85 16.56 8.60
CA LEU A 19 18.54 15.93 8.45
C LEU A 19 18.15 15.64 6.98
N CYS A 20 18.82 16.27 6.01
CA CYS A 20 18.60 16.02 4.58
C CYS A 20 19.46 14.86 4.01
N LEU A 21 20.45 14.35 4.76
CA LEU A 21 21.33 13.27 4.28
C LEU A 21 20.84 11.85 4.60
N SER A 22 19.70 11.70 5.26
CA SER A 22 19.05 10.39 5.48
C SER A 22 18.36 9.82 4.22
N ALA A 23 18.53 10.47 3.07
CA ALA A 23 17.85 10.14 1.81
C ALA A 23 18.59 9.13 0.92
N CYS A 24 19.55 8.37 1.45
CA CYS A 24 20.25 7.33 0.70
C CYS A 24 19.90 5.95 1.29
N GLY A 25 18.76 5.38 0.87
CA GLY A 25 18.37 4.00 1.17
C GLY A 25 16.90 3.75 1.53
N LEU A 26 16.07 4.79 1.68
CA LEU A 26 14.69 4.63 2.11
C LEU A 26 13.80 4.18 0.94
N SER A 27 13.46 2.89 0.88
CA SER A 27 12.33 2.43 0.07
C SER A 27 11.08 3.15 0.55
N THR A 28 10.45 3.92 -0.33
CA THR A 28 9.21 4.64 -0.03
C THR A 28 8.01 3.79 -0.41
N ALA A 29 6.86 4.05 0.24
CA ALA A 29 5.63 3.31 -0.04
C ALA A 29 5.29 3.36 -1.54
N GLN A 30 5.48 4.54 -2.15
CA GLN A 30 5.34 4.74 -3.59
C GLN A 30 6.31 3.88 -4.40
N GLY A 31 7.59 3.82 -4.02
CA GLY A 31 8.60 3.05 -4.75
C GLY A 31 8.35 1.54 -4.72
N ASP A 32 7.86 1.00 -3.60
CA ASP A 32 7.43 -0.40 -3.54
C ASP A 32 6.11 -0.62 -4.30
N PHE A 33 5.17 0.32 -4.23
CA PHE A 33 3.94 0.28 -5.02
C PHE A 33 4.21 0.25 -6.53
N ASP A 34 5.11 1.10 -7.02
CA ASP A 34 5.47 1.18 -8.45
C ASP A 34 6.07 -0.14 -8.96
N LYS A 35 6.89 -0.80 -8.13
CA LYS A 35 7.40 -2.16 -8.44
C LYS A 35 6.28 -3.19 -8.49
N GLY A 36 5.37 -3.15 -7.51
CA GLY A 36 4.18 -4.01 -7.49
C GLY A 36 3.33 -3.82 -8.74
N MET A 37 3.11 -2.56 -9.14
CA MET A 37 2.39 -2.21 -10.36
C MET A 37 3.10 -2.67 -11.63
N ALA A 38 4.44 -2.61 -11.68
CA ALA A 38 5.20 -3.14 -12.81
C ALA A 38 4.94 -4.64 -13.01
N PHE A 39 4.93 -5.43 -11.93
CA PHE A 39 4.58 -6.85 -11.99
C PHE A 39 3.11 -7.08 -12.31
N PHE A 40 2.21 -6.30 -11.70
CA PHE A 40 0.77 -6.38 -11.95
C PHE A 40 0.43 -6.16 -13.43
N ASN A 41 1.02 -5.15 -14.05
CA ASN A 41 0.80 -4.80 -15.46
C ASN A 41 1.36 -5.85 -16.42
N GLN A 42 2.34 -6.65 -15.97
CA GLN A 42 2.84 -7.82 -16.71
C GLN A 42 1.97 -9.07 -16.51
N GLY A 43 0.91 -8.99 -15.69
CA GLY A 43 0.10 -10.15 -15.31
C GLY A 43 0.77 -11.07 -14.28
N ASN A 44 1.95 -10.71 -13.77
CA ASN A 44 2.65 -11.47 -12.75
C ASN A 44 2.16 -11.06 -11.34
N TYR A 45 0.92 -11.41 -11.05
CA TYR A 45 0.23 -11.03 -9.82
C TYR A 45 0.90 -11.59 -8.55
N ASP A 46 1.45 -12.80 -8.61
CA ASP A 46 2.18 -13.39 -7.48
C ASP A 46 3.44 -12.59 -7.13
N ALA A 47 4.17 -12.08 -8.13
CA ALA A 47 5.31 -11.21 -7.90
C ALA A 47 4.90 -9.79 -7.46
N ALA A 48 3.70 -9.33 -7.78
CA ALA A 48 3.19 -8.03 -7.35
C ALA A 48 2.90 -7.97 -5.84
N ILE A 49 2.37 -9.06 -5.28
CA ILE A 49 1.93 -9.17 -3.88
C ILE A 49 2.98 -8.68 -2.86
N PRO A 50 4.22 -9.19 -2.83
CA PRO A 50 5.19 -8.79 -1.81
C PRO A 50 5.58 -7.31 -1.88
N HIS A 51 5.52 -6.70 -3.07
CA HIS A 51 5.79 -5.27 -3.23
C HIS A 51 4.63 -4.41 -2.75
N LEU A 52 3.39 -4.81 -3.05
CA LEU A 52 2.20 -4.13 -2.56
C LEU A 52 2.06 -4.24 -1.04
N GLN A 53 2.46 -5.37 -0.44
CA GLN A 53 2.52 -5.53 1.02
C GLN A 53 3.53 -4.57 1.66
N LYS A 54 4.74 -4.43 1.11
CA LYS A 54 5.73 -3.47 1.59
C LYS A 54 5.25 -2.02 1.51
N ALA A 55 4.54 -1.67 0.43
CA ALA A 55 3.95 -0.35 0.30
C ALA A 55 2.93 -0.06 1.43
N ILE A 56 2.11 -1.06 1.78
CA ILE A 56 1.15 -0.98 2.88
C ILE A 56 1.84 -0.92 4.26
N GLU A 57 2.94 -1.65 4.44
CA GLU A 57 3.74 -1.62 5.68
C GLU A 57 4.35 -0.24 5.93
N GLN A 58 4.73 0.46 4.86
CA GLN A 58 5.32 1.80 4.92
C GLN A 58 4.26 2.91 5.02
N ASP A 59 3.11 2.72 4.38
CA ASP A 59 1.95 3.62 4.48
C ASP A 59 0.64 2.83 4.62
N SER A 60 0.18 2.72 5.87
CA SER A 60 -1.09 2.05 6.21
C SER A 60 -2.34 2.72 5.63
N GLY A 61 -2.23 3.95 5.10
CA GLY A 61 -3.29 4.70 4.45
C GLY A 61 -3.29 4.57 2.92
N PHE A 62 -2.35 3.81 2.33
CA PHE A 62 -2.17 3.76 0.89
C PHE A 62 -3.26 2.95 0.19
N VAL A 63 -4.36 3.62 -0.15
CA VAL A 63 -5.58 3.03 -0.72
C VAL A 63 -5.30 2.20 -1.96
N ASP A 64 -4.49 2.71 -2.90
CA ASP A 64 -4.19 2.00 -4.14
C ASP A 64 -3.40 0.71 -3.88
N ALA A 65 -2.45 0.71 -2.94
CA ALA A 65 -1.70 -0.50 -2.60
C ALA A 65 -2.62 -1.61 -2.08
N TYR A 66 -3.59 -1.27 -1.23
CA TYR A 66 -4.63 -2.23 -0.80
C TYR A 66 -5.50 -2.71 -1.96
N LEU A 67 -5.95 -1.81 -2.83
CA LEU A 67 -6.79 -2.15 -3.97
C LEU A 67 -6.07 -3.14 -4.90
N TYR A 68 -4.84 -2.84 -5.28
CA TYR A 68 -4.06 -3.68 -6.18
C TYR A 68 -3.59 -4.98 -5.51
N LEU A 69 -3.38 -5.00 -4.19
CA LEU A 69 -3.13 -6.24 -3.45
C LEU A 69 -4.35 -7.16 -3.52
N GLY A 70 -5.54 -6.61 -3.27
CA GLY A 70 -6.81 -7.33 -3.43
C GLY A 70 -7.01 -7.89 -4.83
N ARG A 71 -6.78 -7.07 -5.87
CA ARG A 71 -6.86 -7.51 -7.26
C ARG A 71 -5.82 -8.58 -7.60
N SER A 72 -4.60 -8.49 -7.07
CA SER A 72 -3.57 -9.51 -7.29
C SER A 72 -3.99 -10.85 -6.69
N TYR A 73 -4.61 -10.85 -5.50
CA TYR A 73 -5.18 -12.05 -4.90
C TYR A 73 -6.37 -12.61 -5.71
N LEU A 74 -7.25 -11.77 -6.24
CA LEU A 74 -8.34 -12.22 -7.13
C LEU A 74 -7.80 -12.93 -8.37
N ASN A 75 -6.82 -12.33 -9.04
CA ASN A 75 -6.26 -12.91 -10.28
C ASN A 75 -5.49 -14.22 -10.03
N THR A 76 -4.94 -14.40 -8.82
CA THR A 76 -4.30 -15.66 -8.39
C THR A 76 -5.30 -16.63 -7.76
N ARG A 77 -6.62 -16.35 -7.84
CA ARG A 77 -7.72 -17.12 -7.26
C ARG A 77 -7.63 -17.33 -5.74
N GLN A 78 -6.88 -16.48 -5.06
CA GLN A 78 -6.78 -16.45 -3.59
C GLN A 78 -7.94 -15.62 -3.02
N TRP A 79 -9.18 -16.04 -3.33
CA TRP A 79 -10.40 -15.28 -3.08
C TRP A 79 -10.55 -14.80 -1.63
N ALA A 80 -10.35 -15.69 -0.65
CA ALA A 80 -10.44 -15.33 0.77
C ALA A 80 -9.41 -14.27 1.18
N LYS A 81 -8.17 -14.38 0.69
CA LYS A 81 -7.10 -13.40 1.00
C LYS A 81 -7.36 -12.04 0.38
N SER A 82 -8.11 -11.97 -0.73
CA SER A 82 -8.44 -10.69 -1.38
C SER A 82 -9.39 -9.82 -0.54
N LEU A 83 -10.22 -10.41 0.33
CA LEU A 83 -11.27 -9.68 1.04
C LEU A 83 -10.74 -8.65 2.04
N ALA A 84 -9.73 -9.02 2.83
CA ALA A 84 -9.16 -8.12 3.83
C ALA A 84 -8.58 -6.81 3.23
N PRO A 85 -7.70 -6.87 2.20
CA PRO A 85 -7.21 -5.66 1.55
C PRO A 85 -8.31 -4.90 0.79
N LEU A 86 -9.24 -5.58 0.11
CA LEU A 86 -10.36 -4.90 -0.57
C LEU A 86 -11.29 -4.17 0.40
N ARG A 87 -11.63 -4.76 1.56
CA ARG A 87 -12.40 -4.09 2.61
C ARG A 87 -11.69 -2.86 3.16
N THR A 88 -10.37 -2.95 3.31
CA THR A 88 -9.56 -1.80 3.76
C THR A 88 -9.54 -0.70 2.70
N ALA A 89 -9.32 -1.06 1.43
CA ALA A 89 -9.41 -0.12 0.31
C ALA A 89 -10.79 0.56 0.28
N TYR A 90 -11.88 -0.20 0.44
CA TYR A 90 -13.25 0.33 0.48
C TYR A 90 -13.45 1.34 1.62
N ARG A 91 -12.96 1.03 2.83
CA ARG A 91 -13.07 1.90 4.01
C ARG A 91 -12.33 3.23 3.84
N LEU A 92 -11.16 3.20 3.19
CA LEU A 92 -10.31 4.38 3.01
C LEU A 92 -10.64 5.18 1.74
N SER A 93 -11.40 4.61 0.81
CA SER A 93 -11.69 5.22 -0.49
C SER A 93 -12.80 6.29 -0.44
N PRO A 94 -12.72 7.32 -1.31
CA PRO A 94 -13.86 8.20 -1.59
C PRO A 94 -15.07 7.43 -2.13
N ASP A 95 -16.28 7.98 -1.93
CA ASP A 95 -17.54 7.30 -2.32
C ASP A 95 -17.62 6.93 -3.80
N ARG A 96 -17.08 7.78 -4.69
CA ARG A 96 -17.06 7.53 -6.14
C ARG A 96 -16.34 6.24 -6.56
N THR A 97 -15.39 5.77 -5.74
CA THR A 97 -14.59 4.56 -6.01
C THR A 97 -15.13 3.32 -5.28
N LYS A 98 -16.03 3.50 -4.31
CA LYS A 98 -16.56 2.39 -3.50
C LYS A 98 -17.34 1.36 -4.31
N GLY A 99 -18.12 1.80 -5.31
CA GLY A 99 -18.87 0.90 -6.18
C GLY A 99 -17.96 -0.11 -6.90
N MET A 100 -16.89 0.38 -7.53
CA MET A 100 -15.90 -0.47 -8.20
C MET A 100 -15.22 -1.45 -7.22
N ILE A 101 -14.92 -1.02 -5.99
CA ILE A 101 -14.31 -1.91 -4.99
C ILE A 101 -15.33 -2.95 -4.49
N GLN A 102 -16.59 -2.57 -4.38
CA GLN A 102 -17.68 -3.47 -4.00
C GLN A 102 -17.87 -4.58 -5.03
N ASP A 103 -17.77 -4.28 -6.33
CA ASP A 103 -17.81 -5.29 -7.39
C ASP A 103 -16.69 -6.31 -7.22
N LEU A 104 -15.46 -5.86 -6.92
CA LEU A 104 -14.33 -6.77 -6.64
C LEU A 104 -14.55 -7.63 -5.39
N ILE A 105 -15.17 -7.07 -4.35
CA ILE A 105 -15.54 -7.83 -3.15
C ILE A 105 -16.60 -8.88 -3.48
N MET A 106 -17.57 -8.56 -4.35
CA MET A 106 -18.57 -9.53 -4.80
C MET A 106 -17.93 -10.66 -5.59
N ASP A 107 -17.00 -10.36 -6.51
CA ASP A 107 -16.23 -11.37 -7.24
C ASP A 107 -15.44 -12.28 -6.29
N ALA A 108 -14.82 -11.71 -5.26
CA ALA A 108 -14.12 -12.47 -4.22
C ALA A 108 -15.06 -13.45 -3.51
N ILE A 109 -16.26 -12.98 -3.12
CA ILE A 109 -17.23 -13.79 -2.37
C ILE A 109 -17.77 -14.92 -3.26
N LEU A 110 -18.13 -14.62 -4.50
CA LEU A 110 -18.64 -15.62 -5.45
C LEU A 110 -17.58 -16.67 -5.77
N GLY A 111 -16.34 -16.23 -6.02
CA GLY A 111 -15.20 -17.11 -6.24
C GLY A 111 -14.96 -18.04 -5.05
N ALA A 112 -14.96 -17.50 -3.83
CA ALA A 112 -14.79 -18.30 -2.62
C ALA A 112 -15.95 -19.31 -2.41
N ALA A 113 -17.20 -18.85 -2.58
CA ALA A 113 -18.39 -19.69 -2.42
C ALA A 113 -18.40 -20.85 -3.42
N SER A 114 -17.98 -20.62 -4.67
CA SER A 114 -17.90 -21.65 -5.71
C SER A 114 -16.94 -22.79 -5.36
N GLN A 115 -15.95 -22.55 -4.50
CA GLN A 115 -14.97 -23.53 -4.05
C GLN A 115 -15.25 -24.06 -2.64
N GLY A 116 -16.40 -23.72 -2.05
CA GLY A 116 -16.74 -24.10 -0.68
C GLY A 116 -15.79 -23.51 0.37
N ILE A 117 -15.08 -22.42 0.04
CA ILE A 117 -14.17 -21.74 0.97
C ILE A 117 -15.02 -21.02 2.02
N LYS A 118 -14.88 -21.42 3.28
CA LYS A 118 -15.45 -20.67 4.39
C LYS A 118 -14.71 -19.34 4.51
N LEU A 119 -15.46 -18.26 4.35
CA LEU A 119 -14.95 -16.92 4.58
C LEU A 119 -15.02 -16.66 6.07
N ASP A 120 -13.89 -16.34 6.69
CA ASP A 120 -13.85 -15.83 8.05
C ASP A 120 -14.39 -14.39 8.02
N THR A 121 -15.72 -14.28 7.97
CA THR A 121 -16.42 -13.05 8.31
C THR A 121 -16.31 -12.92 9.81
N GLU A 122 -15.47 -11.98 10.27
CA GLU A 122 -15.38 -11.46 11.65
C GLU A 122 -14.17 -11.94 12.48
N LYS A 123 -13.31 -10.97 12.79
CA LYS A 123 -13.12 -10.52 14.17
C LYS A 123 -13.44 -9.04 14.25
#